data_AF-A0A4P9ZIW0-F1
#
_entry.id   AF-A0A4P9ZIW0-F1
#
_cell.length_a   1.000
_cell.length_b   1.000
_cell.length_c   1.000
_cell.angle_alpha   90.00
_cell.angle_beta   90.00
_cell.angle_gamma   90.00
#
_symmetry.space_group_name_H-M   'P 1'
#
loop_
_entity.id
_entity.type
_entity.pdbx_description
1 polymer ?
#
loop_
_entity_poly.entity_id
_entity_poly.type
_entity_poly.pdbx_seq_one_letter_code
_entity_poly.pdbx_strand_id
1 'polypeptide(L)'
;MLLYVLSYCDYLATNILKPAALAVNPGQRDPMSCIPYSDNLVDQLPIRRILNYITDRVAYDSIYPELVALCHYQAPETFDIKSVVMENYCRQQETLVFPQLHARLSRDAVQRAVPTSVELAAISTMPELGPALFQALRHPHSALPVLKYLATVDTAQLVPWVPDIIGTCLPLYLDARFSSETTYQFRVIWEIIHFSVPRQVETLTVNSWRRTLDRSQPPWTLQDLWLDPLLLFRCDPLVLRHPDFFNLFLQILGVFLIMSRHKLRAKHAQRGPGKGRFKDAHLNALLYLQDTNVLQMLLTICSQLVSSSAGASDTDSARACQNLIYDFLHQAFIENRLVCKLLHFQTFDPTLLPLLVEHIPSMHICFDFIAELLAQATYDRQIFGLQLATSLLEKYPMARNLNLIRETLIPRTQTLLVKFPLAESHVKVLYPVVDAITRIGESYPQLAPECKTLLLVAQTVSSKGVQEATTHGVLSTAGSGNGVFPTAATAGGSALNKCNFTLEEASEFRQFVNHALDVVGKRSHH
;
A
#
# COMPACT_ATOMS: atom_id res chain seq x y z
N MET A 1 -9.48 -10.16 35.67
CA MET A 1 -10.56 -9.75 34.76
C MET A 1 -10.15 -9.83 33.30
N LEU A 2 -9.13 -9.10 32.82
CA LEU A 2 -8.68 -9.21 31.42
C LEU A 2 -8.36 -10.66 31.01
N LEU A 3 -7.54 -11.36 31.82
CA LEU A 3 -7.23 -12.77 31.61
C LEU A 3 -8.48 -13.64 31.44
N TYR A 4 -9.49 -13.44 32.29
CA TYR A 4 -10.76 -14.18 32.24
C TYR A 4 -11.55 -13.89 30.95
N VAL A 5 -11.63 -12.63 30.53
CA VAL A 5 -12.33 -12.25 29.30
C VAL A 5 -11.63 -12.87 28.09
N LEU A 6 -10.30 -12.80 28.03
CA LEU A 6 -9.53 -13.37 26.92
C LEU A 6 -9.58 -14.91 26.91
N SER A 7 -9.50 -15.56 28.07
CA SER A 7 -9.64 -17.01 28.17
C SER A 7 -11.04 -17.48 27.79
N TYR A 8 -12.08 -16.70 28.11
CA TYR A 8 -13.44 -17.00 27.68
C TYR A 8 -13.58 -16.85 26.15
N CYS A 9 -13.04 -15.79 25.56
CA CYS A 9 -13.01 -15.63 24.10
C CYS A 9 -12.27 -16.78 23.40
N ASP A 10 -11.17 -17.25 23.98
CA ASP A 10 -10.43 -18.40 23.45
C ASP A 10 -11.20 -19.71 23.60
N TYR A 11 -11.80 -19.94 24.77
CA TYR A 11 -12.69 -21.07 25.03
C TYR A 11 -13.85 -21.13 24.02
N LEU A 12 -14.48 -20.00 23.71
CA LEU A 12 -15.52 -19.93 22.68
C LEU A 12 -14.97 -20.32 21.30
N ALA A 13 -13.81 -19.77 20.91
CA ALA A 13 -13.19 -20.09 19.63
C ALA A 13 -12.87 -21.59 19.50
N THR A 14 -12.33 -22.22 20.56
CA THR A 14 -11.99 -23.64 20.55
C THR A 14 -13.21 -24.57 20.54
N ASN A 15 -14.30 -24.21 21.23
CA ASN A 15 -15.47 -25.07 21.38
C ASN A 15 -16.46 -24.96 20.22
N ILE A 16 -16.55 -23.80 19.56
CA ILE A 16 -17.33 -23.66 18.32
C ILE A 16 -16.75 -24.53 17.19
N LEU A 17 -15.44 -24.79 17.21
CA LEU A 17 -14.76 -25.70 16.28
C LEU A 17 -14.98 -27.20 16.59
N LYS A 18 -15.49 -27.56 17.78
CA LYS A 18 -15.78 -28.95 18.19
C LYS A 18 -17.20 -29.10 18.76
N PRO A 19 -18.27 -28.99 17.95
CA PRO A 19 -19.63 -29.22 18.42
C PRO A 19 -19.86 -30.67 18.89
N ALA A 20 -19.02 -31.64 18.48
CA ALA A 20 -19.18 -33.05 18.81
C ALA A 20 -18.83 -33.41 20.27
N ALA A 21 -18.01 -32.60 20.98
CA ALA A 21 -17.59 -32.91 22.35
C ALA A 21 -18.65 -32.57 23.42
N LEU A 22 -19.65 -31.75 23.06
CA LEU A 22 -20.77 -31.38 23.94
C LEU A 22 -22.04 -32.21 23.69
N ALA A 23 -22.00 -33.15 22.73
CA ALA A 23 -23.11 -34.06 22.45
C ALA A 23 -23.16 -35.27 23.40
N VAL A 24 -22.63 -35.14 24.62
CA VAL A 24 -22.82 -36.12 25.69
C VAL A 24 -23.83 -35.55 26.69
N ASN A 25 -25.11 -35.74 26.38
CA ASN A 25 -26.25 -36.01 27.29
C ASN A 25 -27.56 -35.49 26.67
N PRO A 26 -28.46 -36.38 26.17
CA PRO A 26 -29.75 -36.01 25.61
C PRO A 26 -30.79 -35.72 26.72
N GLY A 27 -30.45 -34.82 27.65
CA GLY A 27 -31.30 -34.54 28.81
C GLY A 27 -31.03 -33.23 29.55
N GLN A 28 -29.94 -32.50 29.24
CA GLN A 28 -29.75 -31.14 29.76
C GLN A 28 -30.30 -30.14 28.74
N ARG A 29 -31.42 -29.51 29.12
CA ARG A 29 -31.95 -28.31 28.47
C ARG A 29 -30.80 -27.31 28.30
N ASP A 30 -30.61 -26.89 27.05
CA ASP A 30 -29.73 -25.82 26.55
C ASP A 30 -28.38 -25.68 27.28
N PRO A 31 -27.24 -26.06 26.67
CA PRO A 31 -25.96 -25.67 27.25
C PRO A 31 -25.98 -24.15 27.38
N MET A 32 -25.89 -23.65 28.62
CA MET A 32 -25.91 -22.24 29.00
C MET A 32 -25.41 -21.40 27.84
N SER A 33 -26.33 -20.72 27.14
CA SER A 33 -26.06 -20.16 25.81
C SER A 33 -24.80 -19.32 25.90
N CYS A 34 -23.71 -19.86 25.36
CA CYS A 34 -22.40 -19.23 25.42
C CYS A 34 -22.41 -18.07 24.43
N ILE A 35 -23.02 -16.95 24.84
CA ILE A 35 -23.17 -15.75 24.04
C ILE A 35 -21.77 -15.12 23.94
N PRO A 36 -21.26 -14.86 22.72
CA PRO A 36 -20.02 -14.13 22.56
C PRO A 36 -20.17 -12.70 23.08
N TYR A 37 -19.12 -12.16 23.70
CA TYR A 37 -19.10 -10.75 24.06
C TYR A 37 -19.30 -9.87 22.82
N SER A 38 -19.91 -8.70 23.00
CA SER A 38 -20.06 -7.75 21.91
C SER A 38 -18.68 -7.26 21.44
N ASP A 39 -18.52 -7.07 20.13
CA ASP A 39 -17.28 -6.54 19.54
C ASP A 39 -16.88 -5.21 20.21
N ASN A 40 -17.87 -4.36 20.53
CA ASN A 40 -17.65 -3.08 21.21
C ASN A 40 -17.01 -3.23 22.60
N LEU A 41 -17.39 -4.26 23.38
CA LEU A 41 -16.76 -4.51 24.68
C LEU A 41 -15.30 -4.93 24.51
N VAL A 42 -15.02 -5.84 23.58
CA VAL A 42 -13.66 -6.35 23.32
C VAL A 42 -12.75 -5.25 22.76
N ASP A 43 -13.32 -4.38 21.93
CA ASP A 43 -12.61 -3.30 21.27
C ASP A 43 -12.21 -2.20 22.27
N GLN A 44 -13.01 -1.96 23.32
CA GLN A 44 -12.74 -1.00 24.39
C GLN A 44 -11.70 -1.46 25.43
N LEU A 45 -11.26 -2.72 25.40
CA LEU A 45 -10.30 -3.23 26.38
C LEU A 45 -8.91 -2.57 26.20
N PRO A 46 -8.33 -1.96 27.26
CA PRO A 46 -7.01 -1.33 27.18
C PRO A 46 -5.89 -2.38 27.35
N ILE A 47 -5.81 -3.31 26.39
CA ILE A 47 -4.91 -4.48 26.43
C ILE A 47 -3.44 -4.02 26.63
N ARG A 48 -2.97 -3.10 25.78
CA ARG A 48 -1.59 -2.62 25.79
C ARG A 48 -1.21 -1.93 27.11
N ARG A 49 -2.08 -1.06 27.64
CA ARG A 49 -1.88 -0.40 28.94
C ARG A 49 -1.74 -1.40 30.08
N ILE A 50 -2.54 -2.46 30.08
CA ILE A 50 -2.47 -3.52 31.10
C ILE A 50 -1.17 -4.31 30.94
N LEU A 51 -0.77 -4.65 29.71
CA LEU A 51 0.51 -5.34 29.46
C LEU A 51 1.71 -4.51 29.92
N ASN A 52 1.72 -3.20 29.65
CA ASN A 52 2.80 -2.31 30.08
C ASN A 52 2.88 -2.25 31.61
N TYR A 53 1.74 -2.13 32.31
CA TYR A 53 1.69 -2.11 33.77
C TYR A 53 2.19 -3.41 34.42
N ILE A 54 1.93 -4.55 33.78
CA ILE A 54 2.32 -5.87 34.27
C ILE A 54 3.82 -6.12 34.04
N THR A 55 4.36 -5.65 32.92
CA THR A 55 5.77 -5.88 32.53
C THR A 55 6.76 -5.36 33.57
N ASP A 56 6.44 -4.26 34.25
CA ASP A 56 7.34 -3.63 35.23
C ASP A 56 7.25 -4.24 36.64
N ARG A 57 6.41 -5.27 36.86
CA ARG A 57 6.10 -5.79 38.21
C ARG A 57 6.30 -7.30 38.33
N VAL A 58 7.31 -7.67 39.13
CA VAL A 58 7.68 -9.06 39.50
C VAL A 58 6.50 -9.89 40.05
N ALA A 59 5.49 -9.24 40.64
CA ALA A 59 4.32 -9.90 41.22
C ALA A 59 3.47 -10.68 40.20
N TYR A 60 3.63 -10.42 38.90
CA TYR A 60 2.81 -11.00 37.84
C TYR A 60 3.59 -11.90 36.87
N ASP A 61 4.85 -12.23 37.17
CA ASP A 61 5.73 -13.02 36.30
C ASP A 61 5.14 -14.40 35.92
N SER A 62 4.33 -14.99 36.79
CA SER A 62 3.67 -16.28 36.53
C SER A 62 2.50 -16.19 35.53
N ILE A 63 1.80 -15.06 35.49
CA ILE A 63 0.61 -14.85 34.66
C ILE A 63 0.99 -14.19 33.32
N TYR A 64 2.09 -13.45 33.29
CA TYR A 64 2.52 -12.68 32.14
C TYR A 64 2.65 -13.50 30.84
N PRO A 65 3.30 -14.69 30.82
CA PRO A 65 3.44 -15.47 29.58
C PRO A 65 2.09 -15.92 29.01
N GLU A 66 1.17 -16.36 29.87
CA GLU A 66 -0.17 -16.79 29.46
C GLU A 66 -0.99 -15.60 28.93
N LEU A 67 -0.93 -14.46 29.62
CA LEU A 67 -1.62 -13.25 29.20
C LEU A 67 -1.10 -12.75 27.85
N VAL A 68 0.22 -12.72 27.63
CA VAL A 68 0.82 -12.31 26.35
C VAL A 68 0.40 -13.26 25.23
N ALA A 69 0.40 -14.57 25.46
CA ALA A 69 -0.05 -15.54 24.46
C ALA A 69 -1.52 -15.31 24.07
N LEU A 70 -2.39 -15.09 25.06
CA LEU A 70 -3.81 -14.80 24.82
C LEU A 70 -4.01 -13.44 24.12
N CYS A 71 -3.26 -12.42 24.50
CA CYS A 71 -3.29 -11.12 23.83
C CYS A 71 -2.81 -11.22 22.37
N HIS A 72 -1.73 -11.97 22.11
CA HIS A 72 -1.23 -12.18 20.76
C HIS A 72 -2.26 -12.92 19.88
N TYR A 73 -2.95 -13.91 20.46
CA TYR A 73 -3.98 -14.63 19.75
C TYR A 73 -5.22 -13.78 19.46
N GLN A 74 -5.71 -12.99 20.41
CA GLN A 74 -6.97 -12.23 20.29
C GLN A 74 -6.81 -10.83 19.67
N ALA A 75 -5.61 -10.26 19.76
CA ALA A 75 -5.30 -8.89 19.32
C ALA A 75 -3.88 -8.81 18.72
N PRO A 76 -3.60 -9.55 17.63
CA PRO A 76 -2.26 -9.58 17.02
C PRO A 76 -1.78 -8.19 16.56
N GLU A 77 -2.71 -7.28 16.26
CA GLU A 77 -2.41 -5.91 15.86
C GLU A 77 -1.65 -5.10 16.93
N THR A 78 -1.76 -5.50 18.20
CA THR A 78 -1.11 -4.81 19.32
C THR A 78 0.37 -5.15 19.46
N PHE A 79 0.83 -6.20 18.77
CA PHE A 79 2.20 -6.71 18.80
C PHE A 79 2.97 -6.43 17.50
N ASP A 80 2.56 -5.42 16.73
CA ASP A 80 3.33 -5.01 15.56
C ASP A 80 4.79 -4.72 15.94
N ILE A 81 5.74 -5.23 15.14
CA ILE A 81 7.18 -5.17 15.43
C ILE A 81 7.61 -3.72 15.60
N LYS A 82 7.06 -2.80 14.80
CA LYS A 82 7.37 -1.37 14.91
C LYS A 82 6.91 -0.80 16.26
N SER A 83 5.72 -1.17 16.73
CA SER A 83 5.19 -0.75 18.03
C SER A 83 6.03 -1.29 19.20
N VAL A 84 6.52 -2.54 19.11
CA VAL A 84 7.37 -3.17 20.14
C VAL A 84 8.80 -2.62 20.11
N VAL A 85 9.34 -2.26 18.94
CA VAL A 85 10.65 -1.58 18.87
C VAL A 85 10.55 -0.17 19.44
N MET A 86 9.47 0.55 19.15
CA MET A 86 9.22 1.87 19.72
C MET A 86 9.07 1.83 21.24
N GLU A 87 8.52 0.75 21.82
CA GLU A 87 8.49 0.54 23.26
C GLU A 87 9.89 0.62 23.89
N ASN A 88 10.90 0.00 23.26
CA ASN A 88 12.28 0.07 23.74
C ASN A 88 12.86 1.49 23.61
N TYR A 89 12.52 2.20 22.52
CA TYR A 89 12.96 3.58 22.31
C TYR A 89 12.36 4.54 23.34
N CYS A 90 11.04 4.48 23.57
CA CYS A 90 10.33 5.30 24.55
C CYS A 90 10.88 5.05 25.96
N ARG A 91 11.12 3.78 26.34
CA ARG A 91 11.73 3.44 27.64
C ARG A 91 13.17 3.92 27.77
N GLN A 92 13.96 3.91 26.69
CA GLN A 92 15.35 4.38 26.72
C GLN A 92 15.47 5.91 26.81
N GLN A 93 14.54 6.69 26.25
CA GLN A 93 14.54 8.14 26.40
C GLN A 93 14.39 8.61 27.86
N GLU A 94 13.78 7.81 28.73
CA GLU A 94 13.72 8.07 30.18
C GLU A 94 15.11 8.04 30.85
N THR A 95 16.13 7.47 30.19
CA THR A 95 17.43 7.19 30.82
C THR A 95 18.57 8.15 30.42
N LEU A 96 18.47 8.89 29.32
CA LEU A 96 19.63 9.59 28.73
C LEU A 96 19.73 11.11 28.96
N VAL A 97 18.79 11.72 29.66
CA VAL A 97 18.91 13.05 30.27
C VAL A 97 18.07 12.99 31.54
N PHE A 98 18.55 13.49 32.69
CA PHE A 98 17.74 13.56 33.92
C PHE A 98 16.32 14.04 33.56
N PRO A 99 15.28 13.18 33.60
CA PRO A 99 13.95 13.54 33.07
C PRO A 99 13.40 14.79 33.74
N GLN A 100 13.79 14.99 35.00
CA GLN A 100 13.50 16.16 35.81
C GLN A 100 14.11 17.46 35.26
N LEU A 101 15.31 17.40 34.66
CA LEU A 101 16.02 18.56 34.10
C LEU A 101 15.44 18.93 32.73
N HIS A 102 15.12 17.92 31.90
CA HIS A 102 14.40 18.14 30.64
C HIS A 102 12.97 18.68 30.88
N ALA A 103 12.25 18.15 31.87
CA ALA A 103 10.92 18.63 32.27
C ALA A 103 10.95 20.06 32.86
N ARG A 104 12.02 20.45 33.56
CA ARG A 104 12.20 21.83 34.05
C ARG A 104 12.51 22.79 32.92
N LEU A 105 13.42 22.45 32.01
CA LEU A 105 13.76 23.27 30.86
C LEU A 105 12.58 23.45 29.89
N SER A 106 11.78 22.39 29.67
CA SER A 106 10.57 22.46 28.85
C SER A 106 9.49 23.30 29.53
N ARG A 107 9.32 23.20 30.86
CA ARG A 107 8.40 24.03 31.64
C ARG A 107 8.77 25.53 31.58
N ASP A 108 10.06 25.86 31.67
CA ASP A 108 10.54 27.24 31.57
C ASP A 108 10.42 27.80 30.14
N ALA A 109 10.49 26.94 29.12
CA ALA A 109 10.26 27.32 27.73
C ALA A 109 8.76 27.57 27.45
N VAL A 110 7.87 26.76 28.02
CA VAL A 110 6.41 26.95 27.92
C VAL A 110 5.98 28.23 28.65
N GLN A 111 6.55 28.52 29.82
CA GLN A 111 6.36 29.79 30.54
C GLN A 111 6.68 31.02 29.70
N ARG A 112 7.74 30.95 28.90
CA ARG A 112 8.17 32.04 28.01
C ARG A 112 7.29 32.16 26.76
N ALA A 113 6.65 31.07 26.34
CA ALA A 113 5.83 31.02 25.14
C ALA A 113 4.34 31.34 25.39
N VAL A 114 3.84 31.13 26.61
CA VAL A 114 2.44 31.38 26.99
C VAL A 114 2.38 32.58 27.95
N PRO A 115 1.90 33.76 27.52
CA PRO A 115 1.96 35.00 28.31
C PRO A 115 0.89 35.15 29.40
N THR A 116 0.09 34.11 29.71
CA THR A 116 -0.96 34.21 30.74
C THR A 116 -0.43 33.86 32.14
N SER A 117 -0.76 34.73 33.08
CA SER A 117 -0.47 34.67 34.53
C SER A 117 -1.09 33.46 35.22
N VAL A 118 -0.55 32.27 34.99
CA VAL A 118 -0.88 31.07 35.77
C VAL A 118 0.43 30.52 36.31
N GLU A 119 0.59 30.51 37.63
CA GLU A 119 1.78 29.95 38.26
C GLU A 119 1.90 28.46 37.94
N LEU A 120 2.94 28.09 37.18
CA LEU A 120 3.28 26.70 36.80
C LEU A 120 3.67 25.79 37.98
N ALA A 121 3.42 26.20 39.23
CA ALA A 121 3.54 25.36 40.42
C ALA A 121 2.34 24.40 40.59
N ALA A 122 1.19 24.71 39.97
CA ALA A 122 -0.05 23.91 40.04
C ALA A 122 -0.21 22.86 38.90
N ILE A 123 0.90 22.53 38.21
CA ILE A 123 0.91 21.64 37.02
C ILE A 123 0.54 20.18 37.32
N SER A 124 0.57 19.78 38.59
CA SER A 124 0.32 18.40 39.03
C SER A 124 -1.16 18.04 39.17
N THR A 125 -2.10 18.96 38.96
CA THR A 125 -3.53 18.70 39.14
C THR A 125 -4.39 19.23 38.00
N MET A 126 -4.84 18.30 37.13
CA MET A 126 -6.23 18.26 36.64
C MET A 126 -6.65 19.35 35.59
N PRO A 127 -7.84 19.22 34.95
CA PRO A 127 -8.12 19.43 33.52
C PRO A 127 -8.33 20.88 33.02
N GLU A 128 -8.04 21.89 33.83
CA GLU A 128 -8.29 23.31 33.49
C GLU A 128 -7.23 23.94 32.58
N LEU A 129 -6.05 23.30 32.44
CA LEU A 129 -4.96 23.75 31.57
C LEU A 129 -5.13 23.34 30.10
N GLY A 130 -6.08 22.44 29.80
CA GLY A 130 -6.40 22.00 28.45
C GLY A 130 -6.61 23.16 27.47
N PRO A 131 -7.59 24.05 27.66
CA PRO A 131 -7.93 25.07 26.67
C PRO A 131 -6.78 26.05 26.38
N ALA A 132 -5.98 26.43 27.39
CA ALA A 132 -4.84 27.33 27.21
C ALA A 132 -3.70 26.65 26.43
N LEU A 133 -3.40 25.38 26.72
CA LEU A 133 -2.42 24.59 25.97
C LEU A 133 -2.91 24.33 24.53
N PHE A 134 -4.19 24.04 24.34
CA PHE A 134 -4.77 23.87 23.00
C PHE A 134 -4.79 25.16 22.19
N GLN A 135 -4.97 26.32 22.84
CA GLN A 135 -4.82 27.61 22.18
C GLN A 135 -3.35 27.89 21.80
N ALA A 136 -2.39 27.51 22.64
CA ALA A 136 -0.97 27.62 22.34
C ALA A 136 -0.51 26.65 21.22
N LEU A 137 -1.12 25.46 21.11
CA LEU A 137 -0.85 24.49 20.04
C LEU A 137 -1.36 24.96 18.66
N ARG A 138 -2.27 25.96 18.61
CA ARG A 138 -2.75 26.56 17.36
C ARG A 138 -1.76 27.55 16.75
N HIS A 139 -0.79 28.05 17.52
CA HIS A 139 0.17 29.04 17.05
C HIS A 139 1.55 28.39 16.84
N PRO A 140 2.22 28.63 15.69
CA PRO A 140 3.44 27.91 15.31
C PRO A 140 4.62 28.16 16.26
N HIS A 141 4.73 29.37 16.83
CA HIS A 141 5.82 29.75 17.73
C HIS A 141 5.69 29.12 19.14
N SER A 142 4.47 28.89 19.63
CA SER A 142 4.20 28.27 20.94
C SER A 142 3.93 26.78 20.87
N ALA A 143 3.60 26.24 19.69
CA ALA A 143 3.34 24.82 19.50
C ALA A 143 4.56 23.95 19.82
N LEU A 144 5.74 24.31 19.31
CA LEU A 144 6.96 23.52 19.51
C LEU A 144 7.37 23.32 20.99
N PRO A 145 7.47 24.37 21.83
CA PRO A 145 7.81 24.20 23.25
C PRO A 145 6.73 23.45 24.02
N VAL A 146 5.45 23.63 23.68
CA VAL A 146 4.34 22.90 24.30
C VAL A 146 4.39 21.41 23.95
N LEU A 147 4.64 21.06 22.68
CA LEU A 147 4.83 19.67 22.26
C LEU A 147 6.03 19.03 22.99
N LYS A 148 7.17 19.72 23.05
CA LYS A 148 8.35 19.24 23.80
C LYS A 148 8.07 19.05 25.30
N TYR A 149 7.20 19.87 25.89
CA TYR A 149 6.74 19.67 27.25
C TYR A 149 5.80 18.45 27.38
N LEU A 150 4.83 18.30 26.49
CA LEU A 150 3.92 17.15 26.50
C LEU A 150 4.64 15.81 26.32
N ALA A 151 5.74 15.78 25.57
CA ALA A 151 6.59 14.60 25.44
C ALA A 151 7.28 14.18 26.77
N THR A 152 7.35 15.07 27.77
CA THR A 152 7.93 14.76 29.09
C THR A 152 6.90 14.34 30.15
N VAL A 153 5.61 14.44 29.83
CA VAL A 153 4.53 14.11 30.76
C VAL A 153 4.31 12.60 30.76
N ASP A 154 3.99 12.03 31.92
CA ASP A 154 3.68 10.61 32.05
C ASP A 154 2.49 10.22 31.14
N THR A 155 2.64 9.10 30.44
CA THR A 155 1.66 8.55 29.50
C THR A 155 0.27 8.44 30.10
N ALA A 156 0.15 8.07 31.38
CA ALA A 156 -1.13 7.90 32.07
C ALA A 156 -1.92 9.22 32.21
N GLN A 157 -1.21 10.35 32.31
CA GLN A 157 -1.82 11.70 32.40
C GLN A 157 -2.19 12.25 31.03
N LEU A 158 -1.58 11.75 29.96
CA LEU A 158 -1.84 12.17 28.58
C LEU A 158 -3.12 11.54 28.01
N VAL A 159 -3.53 10.35 28.47
CA VAL A 159 -4.70 9.60 27.95
C VAL A 159 -6.00 10.43 27.88
N PRO A 160 -6.39 11.22 28.90
CA PRO A 160 -7.60 12.03 28.82
C PRO A 160 -7.55 13.13 27.76
N TRP A 161 -6.35 13.61 27.39
CA TRP A 161 -6.15 14.70 26.43
C TRP A 161 -6.01 14.22 24.98
N VAL A 162 -5.91 12.91 24.75
CA VAL A 162 -5.80 12.29 23.42
C VAL A 162 -6.85 12.79 22.41
N PRO A 163 -8.17 12.82 22.71
CA PRO A 163 -9.16 13.29 21.74
C PRO A 163 -8.95 14.74 21.34
N ASP A 164 -8.50 15.60 22.25
CA ASP A 164 -8.27 17.01 21.97
C ASP A 164 -6.95 17.24 21.22
N ILE A 165 -5.87 16.55 21.62
CA ILE A 165 -4.55 16.62 20.96
C ILE A 165 -4.67 16.14 19.52
N ILE A 166 -5.25 14.96 19.29
CA ILE A 166 -5.36 14.38 17.95
C ILE A 166 -6.46 15.07 17.16
N GLY A 167 -7.66 15.19 17.71
CA GLY A 167 -8.83 15.69 16.99
C GLY A 167 -8.70 17.17 16.60
N THR A 168 -8.11 18.00 17.47
CA THR A 168 -8.00 19.44 17.23
C THR A 168 -6.68 19.82 16.57
N CYS A 169 -5.56 19.18 16.92
CA CYS A 169 -4.25 19.63 16.48
C CYS A 169 -3.79 18.95 15.18
N LEU A 170 -4.15 17.68 14.94
CA LEU A 170 -3.71 16.97 13.73
C LEU A 170 -4.14 17.69 12.43
N PRO A 171 -5.39 18.20 12.29
CA PRO A 171 -5.77 18.95 11.09
C PRO A 171 -5.02 20.27 10.92
N LEU A 172 -4.49 20.86 12.00
CA LEU A 172 -3.76 22.14 11.95
C LEU A 172 -2.33 21.94 11.45
N TYR A 173 -1.67 20.86 11.88
CA TYR A 173 -0.29 20.54 11.45
C TYR A 173 -0.18 20.05 10.01
N LEU A 174 -1.31 19.83 9.31
CA LEU A 174 -1.35 19.62 7.86
C LEU A 174 -1.21 20.92 7.07
N ASP A 175 -1.38 22.09 7.70
CA ASP A 175 -1.23 23.39 7.05
C ASP A 175 0.26 23.80 6.97
N ALA A 176 0.67 24.45 5.88
CA ALA A 176 2.05 24.84 5.58
C ALA A 176 2.64 25.90 6.54
N ARG A 177 1.87 26.31 7.56
CA ARG A 177 2.26 27.29 8.58
C ARG A 177 3.19 26.72 9.65
N PHE A 178 3.23 25.40 9.79
CA PHE A 178 4.01 24.72 10.81
C PHE A 178 5.36 24.24 10.25
N SER A 179 6.41 24.35 11.05
CA SER A 179 7.75 23.88 10.67
C SER A 179 7.82 22.35 10.68
N SER A 180 8.69 21.77 9.85
CA SER A 180 8.94 20.31 9.84
C SER A 180 9.34 19.78 11.23
N GLU A 181 10.06 20.57 12.02
CA GLU A 181 10.40 20.24 13.41
C GLU A 181 9.15 20.14 14.31
N THR A 182 8.16 21.01 14.13
CA THR A 182 6.90 20.92 14.89
C THR A 182 6.13 19.64 14.53
N THR A 183 6.11 19.28 13.25
CA THR A 183 5.47 18.05 12.77
C THR A 183 6.17 16.80 13.29
N TYR A 184 7.51 16.80 13.30
CA TYR A 184 8.30 15.72 13.87
C TYR A 184 8.03 15.54 15.37
N GLN A 185 8.02 16.62 16.16
CA GLN A 185 7.71 16.54 17.59
C GLN A 185 6.27 16.06 17.84
N PHE A 186 5.32 16.47 17.01
CA PHE A 186 3.95 15.95 17.08
C PHE A 186 3.92 14.44 16.82
N ARG A 187 4.66 13.95 15.82
CA ARG A 187 4.79 12.52 15.53
C ARG A 187 5.38 11.74 16.72
N VAL A 188 6.40 12.27 17.39
CA VAL A 188 6.98 11.63 18.60
C VAL A 188 5.92 11.47 19.70
N ILE A 189 5.13 12.53 19.96
CA ILE A 189 4.04 12.47 20.95
C ILE A 189 2.97 11.46 20.52
N TRP A 190 2.65 11.44 19.22
CA TRP A 190 1.72 10.46 18.68
C TRP A 190 2.19 9.03 18.96
N GLU A 191 3.47 8.73 18.72
CA GLU A 191 4.07 7.41 18.97
C GLU A 191 4.05 7.06 20.47
N ILE A 192 4.29 8.02 21.36
CA ILE A 192 4.20 7.84 22.82
C ILE A 192 2.75 7.53 23.26
N ILE A 193 1.75 8.23 22.71
CA ILE A 193 0.34 7.96 23.03
C ILE A 193 -0.11 6.63 22.43
N HIS A 194 0.30 6.34 21.19
CA HIS A 194 0.00 5.10 20.48
C HIS A 194 0.46 3.88 21.29
N PHE A 195 1.62 3.97 21.95
CA PHE A 195 2.10 2.94 22.85
C PHE A 195 1.16 2.61 24.01
N SER A 196 0.42 3.59 24.55
CA SER A 196 -0.52 3.34 25.65
C SER A 196 -1.91 2.90 25.17
N VAL A 197 -2.48 3.59 24.17
CA VAL A 197 -3.88 3.37 23.74
C VAL A 197 -3.98 3.33 22.21
N PRO A 198 -3.45 2.28 21.54
CA PRO A 198 -3.28 2.26 20.09
C PRO A 198 -4.61 2.37 19.33
N ARG A 199 -5.60 1.55 19.66
CA ARG A 199 -6.91 1.52 18.98
C ARG A 199 -7.65 2.86 19.02
N GLN A 200 -7.58 3.58 20.15
CA GLN A 200 -8.22 4.88 20.29
C GLN A 200 -7.49 5.95 19.46
N VAL A 201 -6.15 5.94 19.48
CA VAL A 201 -5.33 6.86 18.70
C VAL A 201 -5.56 6.66 17.20
N GLU A 202 -5.52 5.41 16.73
CA GLU A 202 -5.75 5.05 15.33
C GLU A 202 -7.14 5.46 14.84
N THR A 203 -8.19 5.21 15.63
CA THR A 203 -9.56 5.63 15.24
C THR A 203 -9.71 7.15 15.21
N LEU A 204 -9.16 7.86 16.20
CA LEU A 204 -9.23 9.33 16.24
C LEU A 204 -8.44 9.97 15.10
N THR A 205 -7.26 9.44 14.80
CA THR A 205 -6.38 9.96 13.73
C THR A 205 -7.04 9.83 12.36
N VAL A 206 -7.54 8.64 12.02
CA VAL A 206 -8.25 8.41 10.76
C VAL A 206 -9.48 9.31 10.66
N ASN A 207 -10.22 9.50 11.75
CA ASN A 207 -11.37 10.41 11.77
C ASN A 207 -10.98 11.89 11.60
N SER A 208 -9.83 12.31 12.13
CA SER A 208 -9.34 13.69 11.94
C SER A 208 -8.80 13.97 10.52
N TRP A 209 -8.25 12.95 9.85
CA TRP A 209 -7.78 13.01 8.46
C TRP A 209 -8.88 12.96 7.41
N ARG A 210 -10.13 12.74 7.80
CA ARG A 210 -11.25 12.72 6.87
C ARG A 210 -11.33 14.00 6.05
N ARG A 211 -11.60 13.83 4.75
CA ARG A 211 -11.94 14.94 3.85
C ARG A 211 -13.09 15.74 4.42
N THR A 212 -13.02 17.06 4.23
CA THR A 212 -14.03 18.02 4.72
C THR A 212 -15.45 17.65 4.28
N LEU A 213 -15.62 17.10 3.07
CA LEU A 213 -16.90 16.61 2.55
C LEU A 213 -17.50 15.46 3.38
N ASP A 214 -16.65 14.53 3.83
CA ASP A 214 -17.01 13.34 4.60
C ASP A 214 -17.20 13.64 6.11
N ARG A 215 -16.84 14.84 6.58
CA ARG A 215 -17.10 15.29 7.97
C ARG A 215 -18.58 15.52 8.28
N SER A 216 -19.43 15.55 7.24
CA SER A 216 -20.90 15.59 7.38
C SER A 216 -21.48 14.27 7.88
N GLN A 217 -20.75 13.17 7.74
CA GLN A 217 -21.15 11.82 8.17
C GLN A 217 -20.61 11.51 9.59
N PRO A 218 -21.27 10.59 10.33
CA PRO A 218 -20.77 10.18 11.64
C PRO A 218 -19.33 9.65 11.58
N PRO A 219 -18.54 9.80 12.66
CA PRO A 219 -17.18 9.26 12.75
C PRO A 219 -17.18 7.74 12.58
N TRP A 220 -16.10 7.19 12.02
CA TRP A 220 -16.00 5.78 11.67
C TRP A 220 -15.70 5.07 12.97
N THR A 221 -16.46 4.03 13.25
CA THR A 221 -16.18 3.18 14.40
C THR A 221 -14.97 2.31 14.11
N LEU A 222 -14.34 1.75 15.14
CA LEU A 222 -13.26 0.77 14.96
C LEU A 222 -13.72 -0.38 14.06
N GLN A 223 -15.00 -0.78 14.21
CA GLN A 223 -15.62 -1.82 13.41
C GLN A 223 -15.66 -1.50 11.91
N ASP A 224 -16.02 -0.28 11.54
CA ASP A 224 -16.06 0.13 10.14
C ASP A 224 -14.65 0.08 9.51
N LEU A 225 -13.63 0.49 10.27
CA LEU A 225 -12.25 0.57 9.80
C LEU A 225 -11.60 -0.80 9.59
N TRP A 226 -11.81 -1.76 10.50
CA TRP A 226 -11.26 -3.11 10.28
C TRP A 226 -12.12 -3.93 9.30
N LEU A 227 -13.40 -3.61 9.10
CA LEU A 227 -14.20 -4.25 8.05
C LEU A 227 -13.75 -3.83 6.64
N ASP A 228 -13.46 -2.54 6.47
CA ASP A 228 -12.96 -1.98 5.20
C ASP A 228 -11.76 -1.04 5.42
N PRO A 229 -10.52 -1.58 5.42
CA PRO A 229 -9.31 -0.77 5.52
C PRO A 229 -9.12 0.23 4.39
N LEU A 230 -9.83 0.07 3.25
CA LEU A 230 -9.73 1.02 2.13
C LEU A 230 -10.33 2.39 2.47
N LEU A 231 -11.16 2.49 3.51
CA LEU A 231 -11.68 3.77 4.01
C LEU A 231 -10.58 4.75 4.38
N LEU A 232 -9.39 4.27 4.77
CA LEU A 232 -8.24 5.13 5.08
C LEU A 232 -7.82 6.00 3.88
N PHE A 233 -7.94 5.51 2.65
CA PHE A 233 -7.59 6.27 1.44
C PHE A 233 -8.55 7.46 1.16
N ARG A 234 -9.66 7.57 1.89
CA ARG A 234 -10.55 8.75 1.89
C ARG A 234 -10.05 9.88 2.80
N CYS A 235 -8.74 9.93 3.05
CA CYS A 235 -8.09 11.01 3.77
C CYS A 235 -7.89 12.27 2.91
N ASP A 236 -7.55 13.37 3.57
CA ASP A 236 -7.06 14.59 2.95
C ASP A 236 -5.77 14.29 2.14
N PRO A 237 -5.70 14.65 0.85
CA PRO A 237 -4.52 14.40 0.02
C PRO A 237 -3.21 15.00 0.58
N LEU A 238 -3.27 16.02 1.44
CA LEU A 238 -2.08 16.58 2.09
C LEU A 238 -1.37 15.57 3.00
N VAL A 239 -2.11 14.66 3.63
CA VAL A 239 -1.57 13.57 4.45
C VAL A 239 -0.65 12.67 3.62
N LEU A 240 -1.02 12.43 2.36
CA LEU A 240 -0.30 11.56 1.44
C LEU A 240 0.94 12.22 0.83
N ARG A 241 1.12 13.53 1.01
CA ARG A 241 2.27 14.30 0.52
C ARG A 241 3.32 14.57 1.59
N HIS A 242 2.92 14.58 2.86
CA HIS A 242 3.83 14.87 3.96
C HIS A 242 4.47 13.58 4.51
N PRO A 243 5.80 13.40 4.50
CA PRO A 243 6.45 12.14 4.86
C PRO A 243 6.12 11.60 6.25
N ASP A 244 6.13 12.46 7.29
CA ASP A 244 5.81 12.01 8.65
C ASP A 244 4.38 11.52 8.80
N PHE A 245 3.39 12.24 8.27
CA PHE A 245 1.99 11.83 8.32
C PHE A 245 1.72 10.64 7.41
N PHE A 246 2.40 10.55 6.28
CA PHE A 246 2.29 9.40 5.40
C PHE A 246 2.88 8.14 6.02
N ASN A 247 3.98 8.25 6.78
CA ASN A 247 4.51 7.14 7.56
C ASN A 247 3.52 6.67 8.64
N LEU A 248 2.89 7.62 9.36
CA LEU A 248 1.82 7.29 10.31
C LEU A 248 0.64 6.62 9.61
N PHE A 249 0.25 7.11 8.43
CA PHE A 249 -0.80 6.51 7.62
C PHE A 249 -0.51 5.05 7.27
N LEU A 250 0.70 4.74 6.80
CA LEU A 250 1.11 3.38 6.47
C LEU A 250 1.18 2.46 7.71
N GLN A 251 1.61 3.00 8.86
CA GLN A 251 1.60 2.26 10.12
C GLN A 251 0.16 1.88 10.52
N ILE A 252 -0.75 2.85 10.54
CA ILE A 252 -2.17 2.63 10.86
C ILE A 252 -2.82 1.65 9.86
N LEU A 253 -2.51 1.79 8.58
CA LEU A 253 -2.98 0.88 7.52
C LEU A 253 -2.53 -0.57 7.76
N GLY A 254 -1.26 -0.78 8.13
CA GLY A 254 -0.75 -2.10 8.48
C GLY A 254 -1.49 -2.73 9.65
N VAL A 255 -1.75 -1.94 10.71
CA VAL A 255 -2.53 -2.38 11.88
C VAL A 255 -3.94 -2.81 11.44
N PHE A 256 -4.65 -1.99 10.65
CA PHE A 256 -6.01 -2.32 10.22
C PHE A 256 -6.07 -3.53 9.28
N LEU A 257 -5.06 -3.76 8.45
CA LEU A 257 -4.97 -4.99 7.64
C LEU A 257 -4.82 -6.25 8.51
N ILE A 258 -3.97 -6.18 9.54
CA ILE A 258 -3.81 -7.27 10.52
C ILE A 258 -5.13 -7.50 11.27
N MET A 259 -5.77 -6.43 11.75
CA MET A 259 -7.06 -6.49 12.43
C MET A 259 -8.15 -7.09 11.53
N SER A 260 -8.27 -6.61 10.29
CA SER A 260 -9.26 -7.07 9.32
C SER A 260 -9.15 -8.58 9.11
N ARG A 261 -7.93 -9.04 8.80
CA ARG A 261 -7.63 -10.45 8.60
C ARG A 261 -7.96 -11.31 9.82
N HIS A 262 -7.60 -10.84 11.02
CA HIS A 262 -7.87 -11.57 12.24
C HIS A 262 -9.37 -11.63 12.57
N LYS A 263 -10.05 -10.47 12.63
CA LYS A 263 -11.47 -10.35 12.99
C LYS A 263 -12.39 -11.03 11.98
N LEU A 264 -12.09 -10.94 10.67
CA LEU A 264 -12.88 -11.63 9.64
C LEU A 264 -12.74 -13.15 9.73
N ARG A 265 -11.54 -13.67 10.03
CA ARG A 265 -11.33 -15.10 10.29
C ARG A 265 -12.04 -15.56 11.55
N ALA A 266 -11.97 -14.79 12.63
CA ALA A 266 -12.69 -15.08 13.87
C ALA A 266 -14.22 -15.13 13.65
N LYS A 267 -14.80 -14.13 12.95
CA LYS A 267 -16.23 -14.10 12.61
C LYS A 267 -16.65 -15.24 11.70
N HIS A 268 -15.78 -15.67 10.78
CA HIS A 268 -16.05 -16.82 9.93
C HIS A 268 -16.06 -18.13 10.74
N ALA A 269 -15.07 -18.33 11.60
CA ALA A 269 -14.98 -19.50 12.48
C ALA A 269 -16.20 -19.63 13.41
N GLN A 270 -16.71 -18.51 13.93
CA GLN A 270 -17.91 -18.47 14.77
C GLN A 270 -19.20 -18.90 14.05
N ARG A 271 -19.26 -18.84 12.71
CA ARG A 271 -20.45 -19.26 11.94
C ARG A 271 -20.63 -20.78 11.86
N GLY A 272 -19.62 -21.56 12.28
CA GLY A 272 -19.63 -23.01 12.34
C GLY A 272 -19.53 -23.69 10.96
N PRO A 273 -18.98 -24.92 10.88
CA PRO A 273 -18.89 -25.66 9.62
C PRO A 273 -20.30 -26.08 9.15
N GLY A 274 -20.72 -25.60 7.97
CA GLY A 274 -21.91 -26.12 7.28
C GLY A 274 -23.14 -25.20 7.20
N LYS A 275 -23.12 -23.98 7.77
CA LYS A 275 -24.28 -23.06 7.70
C LYS A 275 -24.24 -22.00 6.59
N GLY A 276 -23.29 -22.05 5.66
CA GLY A 276 -23.22 -21.07 4.58
C GLY A 276 -22.58 -21.55 3.28
N ARG A 277 -23.01 -20.98 2.14
CA ARG A 277 -22.35 -21.11 0.82
C ARG A 277 -20.93 -20.52 0.80
N PHE A 278 -20.54 -19.80 1.84
CA PHE A 278 -19.28 -19.08 1.95
C PHE A 278 -18.18 -19.94 2.61
N LYS A 279 -17.30 -20.51 1.76
CA LYS A 279 -16.19 -21.38 2.15
C LYS A 279 -14.95 -20.59 2.55
N ASP A 280 -14.00 -21.24 3.23
CA ASP A 280 -12.69 -20.67 3.59
C ASP A 280 -11.94 -20.11 2.37
N ALA A 281 -12.08 -20.77 1.21
CA ALA A 281 -11.51 -20.29 -0.04
C ALA A 281 -12.03 -18.90 -0.45
N HIS A 282 -13.32 -18.61 -0.21
CA HIS A 282 -13.89 -17.30 -0.50
C HIS A 282 -13.40 -16.24 0.48
N LEU A 283 -13.23 -16.60 1.75
CA LEU A 283 -12.63 -15.70 2.74
C LEU A 283 -11.19 -15.34 2.38
N ASN A 284 -10.37 -16.35 2.07
CA ASN A 284 -8.98 -16.11 1.70
C ASN A 284 -8.87 -15.30 0.39
N ALA A 285 -9.74 -15.55 -0.58
CA ALA A 285 -9.79 -14.74 -1.80
C ALA A 285 -10.17 -13.28 -1.51
N LEU A 286 -11.13 -13.04 -0.60
CA LEU A 286 -11.51 -11.68 -0.18
C LEU A 286 -10.35 -10.95 0.51
N LEU A 287 -9.63 -11.64 1.41
CA LEU A 287 -8.47 -11.09 2.10
C LEU A 287 -7.34 -10.76 1.13
N TYR A 288 -7.03 -11.65 0.18
CA TYR A 288 -6.03 -11.35 -0.84
C TYR A 288 -6.43 -10.20 -1.76
N LEU A 289 -7.73 -10.09 -2.09
CA LEU A 289 -8.23 -8.98 -2.88
C LEU A 289 -8.17 -7.66 -2.12
N GLN A 290 -8.39 -7.68 -0.80
CA GLN A 290 -8.19 -6.52 0.06
C GLN A 290 -6.72 -6.10 0.05
N ASP A 291 -5.80 -7.03 0.31
CA ASP A 291 -4.35 -6.77 0.34
C ASP A 291 -3.88 -6.20 -1.01
N THR A 292 -4.24 -6.82 -2.14
CA THR A 292 -3.80 -6.34 -3.45
C THR A 292 -4.42 -5.00 -3.84
N ASN A 293 -5.69 -4.74 -3.48
CA ASN A 293 -6.30 -3.44 -3.70
C ASN A 293 -5.61 -2.33 -2.92
N VAL A 294 -5.20 -2.60 -1.68
CA VAL A 294 -4.39 -1.64 -0.89
C VAL A 294 -3.08 -1.33 -1.60
N LEU A 295 -2.35 -2.36 -2.06
CA LEU A 295 -1.10 -2.15 -2.79
C LEU A 295 -1.32 -1.39 -4.10
N GLN A 296 -2.41 -1.65 -4.82
CA GLN A 296 -2.76 -0.94 -6.04
C GLN A 296 -3.05 0.54 -5.79
N MET A 297 -3.74 0.87 -4.69
CA MET A 297 -3.96 2.25 -4.28
C MET A 297 -2.63 2.95 -3.94
N LEU A 298 -1.73 2.27 -3.24
CA LEU A 298 -0.39 2.81 -2.96
C LEU A 298 0.43 3.04 -4.23
N LEU A 299 0.38 2.13 -5.20
CA LEU A 299 1.03 2.32 -6.50
C LEU A 299 0.42 3.49 -7.29
N THR A 300 -0.89 3.69 -7.18
CA THR A 300 -1.57 4.83 -7.79
C THR A 300 -1.09 6.14 -7.18
N ILE A 301 -0.94 6.20 -5.85
CA ILE A 301 -0.35 7.35 -5.14
C ILE A 301 1.11 7.55 -5.57
N CYS A 302 1.88 6.47 -5.70
CA CYS A 302 3.27 6.54 -6.17
C CYS A 302 3.36 7.19 -7.57
N SER A 303 2.52 6.81 -8.53
CA SER A 303 2.47 7.42 -9.88
C SER A 303 2.14 8.92 -9.82
N GLN A 304 1.21 9.32 -8.95
CA GLN A 304 0.87 10.73 -8.73
C GLN A 304 2.06 11.52 -8.16
N LEU A 305 2.80 10.94 -7.21
CA LEU A 305 3.99 11.56 -6.63
C LEU A 305 5.12 11.71 -7.65
N VAL A 306 5.34 10.68 -8.49
CA VAL A 306 6.33 10.74 -9.59
C VAL A 306 5.99 11.88 -10.54
N SER A 307 4.72 11.96 -10.96
CA SER A 307 4.25 13.01 -11.87
C SER A 307 4.37 14.42 -11.28
N SER A 308 4.13 14.57 -9.97
CA SER A 308 4.22 15.86 -9.26
C SER A 308 5.66 16.33 -9.02
N SER A 309 6.63 15.41 -8.96
CA SER A 309 8.05 15.73 -8.72
C SER A 309 8.76 16.44 -9.87
N ALA A 310 8.09 16.65 -11.01
CA ALA A 310 8.61 17.47 -12.11
C ALA A 310 8.63 18.98 -11.78
N GLY A 311 7.97 19.42 -10.69
CA GLY A 311 8.03 20.79 -10.17
C GLY A 311 9.05 20.94 -9.03
N ALA A 312 10.00 21.85 -9.17
CA ALA A 312 11.29 21.91 -8.43
C ALA A 312 11.25 22.15 -6.90
N SER A 313 10.10 22.36 -6.25
CA SER A 313 10.06 22.73 -4.81
C SER A 313 9.56 21.63 -3.87
N ASP A 314 8.96 20.54 -4.37
CA ASP A 314 8.30 19.50 -3.55
C ASP A 314 8.92 18.10 -3.76
N THR A 315 10.10 18.04 -4.40
CA THR A 315 10.73 16.79 -4.84
C THR A 315 11.17 15.90 -3.69
N ASP A 316 11.68 16.49 -2.61
CA ASP A 316 12.29 15.72 -1.52
C ASP A 316 11.22 15.07 -0.64
N SER A 317 10.13 15.79 -0.36
CA SER A 317 8.94 15.24 0.32
C SER A 317 8.32 14.11 -0.51
N ALA A 318 8.15 14.31 -1.83
CA ALA A 318 7.59 13.29 -2.71
C ALA A 318 8.47 12.02 -2.76
N ARG A 319 9.80 12.17 -2.86
CA ARG A 319 10.76 11.04 -2.82
C ARG A 319 10.73 10.31 -1.48
N ALA A 320 10.66 11.04 -0.36
CA ALA A 320 10.54 10.42 0.95
C ALA A 320 9.24 9.60 1.08
N CYS A 321 8.11 10.11 0.58
CA CYS A 321 6.86 9.34 0.51
C CYS A 321 6.97 8.12 -0.41
N GLN A 322 7.64 8.23 -1.57
CA GLN A 322 7.88 7.10 -2.47
C GLN A 322 8.69 5.99 -1.77
N ASN A 323 9.76 6.35 -1.07
CA ASN A 323 10.57 5.39 -0.31
C ASN A 323 9.74 4.64 0.74
N LEU A 324 8.85 5.35 1.44
CA LEU A 324 7.93 4.72 2.39
C LEU A 324 6.97 3.73 1.71
N ILE A 325 6.50 4.01 0.49
CA ILE A 325 5.71 3.06 -0.31
C ILE A 325 6.55 1.84 -0.70
N TYR A 326 7.78 2.05 -1.15
CA TYR A 326 8.68 0.97 -1.54
C TYR A 326 8.99 0.04 -0.38
N ASP A 327 9.26 0.59 0.80
CA ASP A 327 9.48 -0.18 2.03
C ASP A 327 8.22 -0.98 2.41
N PHE A 328 7.03 -0.38 2.32
CA PHE A 328 5.78 -1.07 2.60
C PHE A 328 5.52 -2.23 1.63
N LEU A 329 5.70 -2.00 0.32
CA LEU A 329 5.58 -3.04 -0.71
C LEU A 329 6.62 -4.15 -0.51
N HIS A 330 7.85 -3.78 -0.16
CA HIS A 330 8.93 -4.72 0.11
C HIS A 330 8.54 -5.69 1.23
N GLN A 331 8.06 -5.17 2.36
CA GLN A 331 7.61 -5.98 3.49
C GLN A 331 6.41 -6.85 3.11
N ALA A 332 5.42 -6.30 2.41
CA ALA A 332 4.24 -7.07 1.95
C ALA A 332 4.63 -8.26 1.06
N PHE A 333 5.62 -8.10 0.18
CA PHE A 333 6.11 -9.17 -0.68
C PHE A 333 6.90 -10.24 0.08
N ILE A 334 7.62 -9.86 1.15
CA ILE A 334 8.30 -10.80 2.04
C ILE A 334 7.28 -11.62 2.84
N GLU A 335 6.28 -10.95 3.42
CA GLU A 335 5.25 -11.59 4.24
C GLU A 335 4.42 -12.58 3.44
N ASN A 336 3.98 -12.19 2.24
CA ASN A 336 3.16 -13.04 1.40
C ASN A 336 3.47 -12.91 -0.09
N ARG A 337 4.24 -13.88 -0.59
CA ARG A 337 4.59 -14.02 -1.99
C ARG A 337 3.37 -14.14 -2.93
N LEU A 338 2.24 -14.68 -2.48
CA LEU A 338 1.04 -14.77 -3.33
C LEU A 338 0.46 -13.38 -3.61
N VAL A 339 0.52 -12.45 -2.66
CA VAL A 339 0.07 -11.06 -2.86
C VAL A 339 0.91 -10.38 -3.94
N CYS A 340 2.24 -10.58 -3.91
CA CYS A 340 3.13 -10.11 -4.97
C CYS A 340 2.72 -10.63 -6.36
N LYS A 341 2.47 -11.95 -6.46
CA LYS A 341 2.00 -12.56 -7.71
C LYS A 341 0.66 -11.95 -8.17
N LEU A 342 -0.33 -11.87 -7.28
CA LEU A 342 -1.66 -11.37 -7.63
C LEU A 342 -1.63 -9.90 -8.09
N LEU A 343 -0.83 -9.05 -7.43
CA LEU A 343 -0.66 -7.65 -7.81
C LEU A 343 -0.13 -7.52 -9.25
N HIS A 344 0.90 -8.28 -9.61
CA HIS A 344 1.46 -8.24 -10.97
C HIS A 344 0.51 -8.83 -12.03
N PHE A 345 -0.38 -9.76 -11.65
CA PHE A 345 -1.44 -10.27 -12.54
C PHE A 345 -2.60 -9.28 -12.69
N GLN A 346 -2.82 -8.40 -11.72
CA GLN A 346 -3.77 -7.29 -11.81
C GLN A 346 -3.25 -6.14 -12.68
N THR A 347 -1.93 -6.02 -12.85
CA THR A 347 -1.21 -5.00 -13.61
C THR A 347 -1.35 -3.58 -13.03
N PHE A 348 -0.38 -2.72 -13.33
CA PHE A 348 -0.37 -1.32 -12.93
C PHE A 348 0.42 -0.51 -13.96
N ASP A 349 0.53 0.81 -13.76
CA ASP A 349 1.24 1.72 -14.65
C ASP A 349 2.70 1.25 -14.91
N PRO A 350 3.05 0.86 -16.15
CA PRO A 350 4.35 0.27 -16.46
C PRO A 350 5.50 1.28 -16.31
N THR A 351 5.22 2.58 -16.26
CA THR A 351 6.24 3.62 -16.00
C THR A 351 6.88 3.48 -14.62
N LEU A 352 6.18 2.84 -13.66
CA LEU A 352 6.69 2.58 -12.32
C LEU A 352 7.65 1.38 -12.27
N LEU A 353 7.65 0.50 -13.26
CA LEU A 353 8.42 -0.76 -13.21
C LEU A 353 9.92 -0.55 -12.97
N PRO A 354 10.63 0.34 -13.68
CA PRO A 354 12.05 0.56 -13.44
C PRO A 354 12.34 1.02 -12.02
N LEU A 355 11.53 1.95 -11.50
CA LEU A 355 11.66 2.50 -10.15
C LEU A 355 11.39 1.43 -9.06
N LEU A 356 10.33 0.63 -9.23
CA LEU A 356 10.01 -0.43 -8.29
C LEU A 356 11.09 -1.51 -8.28
N VAL A 357 11.58 -1.91 -9.45
CA VAL A 357 12.66 -2.90 -9.56
C VAL A 357 13.94 -2.35 -8.92
N GLU A 358 14.26 -1.07 -9.10
CA GLU A 358 15.43 -0.41 -8.50
C GLU A 358 15.35 -0.30 -6.97
N HIS A 359 14.21 0.11 -6.42
CA HIS A 359 14.11 0.39 -4.98
C HIS A 359 13.60 -0.78 -4.12
N ILE A 360 12.89 -1.76 -4.70
CA ILE A 360 12.36 -2.91 -3.95
C ILE A 360 13.23 -4.16 -4.19
N PRO A 361 14.03 -4.60 -3.21
CA PRO A 361 14.94 -5.73 -3.41
C PRO A 361 14.21 -7.09 -3.52
N SER A 362 13.01 -7.24 -2.96
CA SER A 362 12.21 -8.49 -3.04
C SER A 362 11.61 -8.76 -4.43
N MET A 363 11.76 -7.85 -5.40
CA MET A 363 11.21 -8.01 -6.76
C MET A 363 11.81 -9.18 -7.54
N HIS A 364 12.96 -9.73 -7.13
CA HIS A 364 13.54 -10.93 -7.76
C HIS A 364 12.62 -12.16 -7.66
N ILE A 365 11.69 -12.19 -6.70
CA ILE A 365 10.70 -13.26 -6.54
C ILE A 365 9.79 -13.37 -7.78
N CYS A 366 9.63 -12.29 -8.56
CA CYS A 366 8.80 -12.26 -9.76
C CYS A 366 9.27 -13.24 -10.85
N PHE A 367 10.56 -13.60 -10.89
CA PHE A 367 11.08 -14.58 -11.87
C PHE A 367 10.34 -15.91 -11.84
N ASP A 368 9.85 -16.32 -10.67
CA ASP A 368 9.20 -17.60 -10.51
C ASP A 368 7.79 -17.67 -11.13
N PHE A 369 7.15 -16.54 -11.43
CA PHE A 369 5.81 -16.50 -12.05
C PHE A 369 5.74 -15.71 -13.35
N ILE A 370 6.85 -15.14 -13.85
CA ILE A 370 6.91 -14.43 -15.13
C ILE A 370 6.41 -15.31 -16.29
N ALA A 371 6.83 -16.58 -16.34
CA ALA A 371 6.40 -17.50 -17.40
C ALA A 371 4.87 -17.70 -17.41
N GLU A 372 4.24 -17.73 -16.23
CA GLU A 372 2.79 -17.84 -16.07
C GLU A 372 2.06 -16.53 -16.45
N LEU A 373 2.68 -15.39 -16.16
CA LEU A 373 2.16 -14.07 -16.55
C LEU A 373 2.19 -13.88 -18.08
N LEU A 374 3.26 -14.35 -18.75
CA LEU A 374 3.37 -14.35 -20.21
C LEU A 374 2.45 -15.37 -20.90
N ALA A 375 1.95 -16.36 -20.16
CA ALA A 375 1.00 -17.34 -20.67
C ALA A 375 -0.47 -16.88 -20.57
N GLN A 376 -0.75 -15.70 -20.00
CA GLN A 376 -2.10 -15.16 -19.86
C GLN A 376 -2.79 -14.95 -21.21
N ALA A 377 -4.11 -15.11 -21.29
CA ALA A 377 -4.85 -14.97 -22.55
C ALA A 377 -4.93 -13.53 -23.07
N THR A 378 -4.85 -12.53 -22.18
CA THR A 378 -4.94 -11.11 -22.53
C THR A 378 -3.57 -10.54 -22.89
N TYR A 379 -3.52 -9.78 -23.97
CA TYR A 379 -2.27 -9.22 -24.49
C TYR A 379 -1.66 -8.16 -23.58
N ASP A 380 -2.48 -7.33 -22.93
CA ASP A 380 -1.98 -6.29 -22.00
C ASP A 380 -1.17 -6.90 -20.85
N ARG A 381 -1.60 -8.06 -20.34
CA ARG A 381 -0.87 -8.79 -19.28
C ARG A 381 0.43 -9.42 -19.80
N GLN A 382 0.43 -9.90 -21.05
CA GLN A 382 1.64 -10.43 -21.67
C GLN A 382 2.67 -9.31 -21.89
N ILE A 383 2.23 -8.14 -22.36
CA ILE A 383 3.10 -6.97 -22.57
C ILE A 383 3.66 -6.47 -21.22
N PHE A 384 2.80 -6.34 -20.21
CA PHE A 384 3.24 -5.98 -18.87
C PHE A 384 4.24 -7.00 -18.31
N GLY A 385 3.97 -8.30 -18.47
CA GLY A 385 4.89 -9.36 -18.07
C GLY A 385 6.23 -9.30 -18.79
N LEU A 386 6.24 -8.89 -20.06
CA LEU A 386 7.45 -8.69 -20.85
C LEU A 386 8.26 -7.49 -20.34
N GLN A 387 7.61 -6.36 -20.07
CA GLN A 387 8.26 -5.15 -19.50
C GLN A 387 8.80 -5.39 -18.08
N LEU A 388 8.06 -6.16 -17.26
CA LEU A 388 8.52 -6.59 -15.94
C LEU A 388 9.75 -7.51 -16.06
N ALA A 389 9.72 -8.47 -16.99
CA ALA A 389 10.84 -9.38 -17.20
C ALA A 389 12.09 -8.63 -17.65
N THR A 390 11.98 -7.70 -18.60
CA THR A 390 13.14 -6.96 -19.11
C THR A 390 13.76 -6.07 -18.05
N SER A 391 12.95 -5.32 -17.29
CA SER A 391 13.44 -4.50 -16.17
C SER A 391 14.12 -5.34 -15.07
N LEU A 392 13.60 -6.54 -14.76
CA LEU A 392 14.25 -7.45 -13.82
C LEU A 392 15.56 -8.03 -14.33
N LEU A 393 15.62 -8.34 -15.63
CA LEU A 393 16.81 -8.90 -16.29
C LEU A 393 17.96 -7.88 -16.37
N GLU A 394 17.64 -6.61 -16.57
CA GLU A 394 18.60 -5.50 -16.51
C GLU A 394 19.24 -5.38 -15.11
N LYS A 395 18.43 -5.45 -14.05
CA LYS A 395 18.92 -5.31 -12.67
C LYS A 395 19.59 -6.58 -12.12
N TYR A 396 19.07 -7.75 -12.46
CA TYR A 396 19.54 -9.04 -11.93
C TYR A 396 20.03 -9.97 -13.06
N PRO A 397 21.22 -9.73 -13.63
CA PRO A 397 21.81 -10.61 -14.63
C PRO A 397 22.26 -11.92 -13.97
N MET A 398 21.47 -12.98 -14.08
CA MET A 398 21.76 -14.30 -13.51
C MET A 398 21.72 -15.38 -14.60
N ALA A 399 22.69 -16.30 -14.59
CA ALA A 399 22.75 -17.39 -15.57
C ALA A 399 21.51 -18.30 -15.57
N ARG A 400 20.84 -18.47 -14.41
CA ARG A 400 19.58 -19.21 -14.29
C ARG A 400 18.48 -18.64 -15.18
N ASN A 401 18.51 -17.33 -15.44
CA ASN A 401 17.50 -16.63 -16.23
C ASN A 401 17.69 -16.85 -17.74
N LEU A 402 18.83 -17.35 -18.21
CA LEU A 402 19.06 -17.64 -19.64
C LEU A 402 18.08 -18.67 -20.19
N ASN A 403 17.77 -19.71 -19.42
CA ASN A 403 16.80 -20.73 -19.83
C ASN A 403 15.39 -20.13 -19.89
N LEU A 404 15.02 -19.30 -18.91
CA LEU A 404 13.75 -18.56 -18.94
C LEU A 404 13.66 -17.68 -20.20
N ILE A 405 14.74 -16.97 -20.55
CA ILE A 405 14.74 -16.12 -21.75
C ILE A 405 14.57 -16.94 -23.03
N ARG A 406 15.37 -17.99 -23.22
CA ARG A 406 15.33 -18.83 -24.43
C ARG A 406 14.02 -19.59 -24.59
N GLU A 407 13.52 -20.19 -23.51
CA GLU A 407 12.36 -21.08 -23.58
C GLU A 407 11.02 -20.34 -23.50
N THR A 408 10.98 -19.16 -22.85
CA THR A 408 9.72 -18.46 -22.60
C THR A 408 9.65 -17.08 -23.23
N LEU A 409 10.63 -16.19 -23.03
CA LEU A 409 10.55 -14.80 -23.49
C LEU A 409 10.68 -14.69 -25.02
N ILE A 410 11.69 -15.33 -25.61
CA ILE A 410 11.95 -15.28 -27.06
C ILE A 410 10.78 -15.87 -27.87
N PRO A 411 10.25 -17.08 -27.56
CA PRO A 411 9.11 -17.62 -28.29
C PRO A 411 7.84 -16.78 -28.12
N ARG A 412 7.62 -16.18 -26.95
CA ARG A 412 6.44 -15.35 -26.69
C ARG A 412 6.51 -14.01 -27.39
N THR A 413 7.65 -13.33 -27.38
CA THR A 413 7.89 -12.11 -28.16
C THR A 413 7.72 -12.38 -29.66
N GLN A 414 8.26 -13.48 -30.17
CA GLN A 414 8.04 -13.89 -31.57
C GLN A 414 6.55 -14.12 -31.86
N THR A 415 5.83 -14.79 -30.97
CA THR A 415 4.39 -15.03 -31.12
C THR A 415 3.60 -13.72 -31.12
N LEU A 416 3.96 -12.78 -30.24
CA LEU A 416 3.38 -11.43 -30.18
C LEU A 416 3.72 -10.59 -31.42
N LEU A 417 4.88 -10.78 -32.04
CA LEU A 417 5.22 -10.08 -33.29
C LEU A 417 4.44 -10.64 -34.49
N VAL A 418 4.21 -11.96 -34.54
CA VAL A 418 3.57 -12.63 -35.69
C VAL A 418 2.04 -12.56 -35.62
N LYS A 419 1.44 -12.67 -34.42
CA LYS A 419 -0.02 -12.70 -34.26
C LYS A 419 -0.72 -11.37 -34.50
N PHE A 420 0.00 -10.25 -34.54
CA PHE A 420 -0.57 -8.92 -34.69
C PHE A 420 -0.32 -8.37 -36.09
N PRO A 421 -1.23 -8.61 -37.06
CA PRO A 421 -1.30 -7.81 -38.28
C PRO A 421 -1.78 -6.39 -37.94
N LEU A 422 -1.22 -5.41 -38.64
CA LEU A 422 -1.30 -3.98 -38.32
C LEU A 422 -2.72 -3.40 -38.42
N ALA A 423 -3.44 -3.34 -37.31
CA ALA A 423 -4.51 -2.36 -37.11
C ALA A 423 -4.03 -1.25 -36.15
N GLU A 424 -4.54 -0.01 -36.30
CA GLU A 424 -4.06 1.23 -35.65
C GLU A 424 -3.78 1.14 -34.15
N SER A 425 -4.56 0.33 -33.42
CA SER A 425 -4.43 0.17 -31.97
C SER A 425 -3.19 -0.64 -31.56
N HIS A 426 -2.53 -1.34 -32.48
CA HIS A 426 -1.49 -2.33 -32.15
C HIS A 426 -0.04 -1.84 -32.34
N VAL A 427 0.20 -0.68 -32.96
CA VAL A 427 1.58 -0.13 -33.04
C VAL A 427 2.11 0.23 -31.64
N LYS A 428 1.25 0.80 -30.79
CA LYS A 428 1.56 1.06 -29.37
C LYS A 428 1.91 -0.21 -28.58
N VAL A 429 1.42 -1.37 -29.02
CA VAL A 429 1.72 -2.69 -28.43
C VAL A 429 3.08 -3.21 -28.92
N LEU A 430 3.46 -2.90 -30.16
CA LEU A 430 4.72 -3.35 -30.76
C LEU A 430 5.93 -2.60 -30.21
N TYR A 431 5.79 -1.32 -29.82
CA TYR A 431 6.89 -0.54 -29.21
C TYR A 431 7.48 -1.22 -27.95
N PRO A 432 6.69 -1.57 -26.91
CA PRO A 432 7.18 -2.31 -25.76
C PRO A 432 7.82 -3.66 -26.09
N VAL A 433 7.33 -4.35 -27.13
CA VAL A 433 7.86 -5.67 -27.53
C VAL A 433 9.24 -5.53 -28.17
N VAL A 434 9.43 -4.52 -29.03
CA VAL A 434 10.73 -4.23 -29.64
C VAL A 434 11.72 -3.71 -28.59
N ASP A 435 11.28 -2.81 -27.70
CA ASP A 435 12.08 -2.30 -26.58
C ASP A 435 12.52 -3.41 -25.62
N ALA A 436 11.67 -4.41 -25.41
CA ALA A 436 12.05 -5.59 -24.65
C ALA A 436 13.16 -6.41 -25.33
N ILE A 437 13.08 -6.60 -26.66
CA ILE A 437 14.07 -7.37 -27.41
C ILE A 437 15.44 -6.67 -27.40
N THR A 438 15.48 -5.33 -27.51
CA THR A 438 16.73 -4.57 -27.41
C THR A 438 17.36 -4.71 -26.04
N ARG A 439 16.60 -4.50 -24.98
CA ARG A 439 17.07 -4.61 -23.59
C ARG A 439 17.57 -6.01 -23.23
N ILE A 440 16.92 -7.06 -23.73
CA ILE A 440 17.39 -8.44 -23.57
C ILE A 440 18.73 -8.64 -24.29
N GLY A 441 18.86 -8.14 -25.53
CA GLY A 441 20.11 -8.21 -26.29
C GLY A 441 21.26 -7.42 -25.65
N GLU A 442 20.95 -6.32 -24.97
CA GLU A 442 21.93 -5.53 -24.22
C GLU A 442 22.39 -6.22 -22.94
N SER A 443 21.45 -6.77 -22.16
CA SER A 443 21.74 -7.42 -20.87
C SER A 443 22.41 -8.79 -21.04
N TYR A 444 22.11 -9.53 -22.12
CA TYR A 444 22.68 -10.85 -22.40
C TYR A 444 23.29 -10.92 -23.81
N PRO A 445 24.59 -10.60 -23.96
CA PRO A 445 25.28 -10.64 -25.25
C PRO A 445 25.20 -12.00 -25.96
N GLN A 446 25.12 -13.09 -25.21
CA GLN A 446 25.00 -14.46 -25.74
C GLN A 446 23.71 -14.70 -26.56
N LEU A 447 22.68 -13.88 -26.37
CA LEU A 447 21.38 -13.98 -27.04
C LEU A 447 21.20 -12.93 -28.14
N ALA A 448 22.19 -12.04 -28.32
CA ALA A 448 22.21 -11.04 -29.38
C ALA A 448 21.89 -11.58 -30.79
N PRO A 449 22.39 -12.76 -31.24
CA PRO A 449 22.04 -13.26 -32.58
C PRO A 449 20.55 -13.60 -32.71
N GLU A 450 19.95 -14.23 -31.69
CA GLU A 450 18.52 -14.56 -31.66
C GLU A 450 17.67 -13.27 -31.64
N CYS A 451 18.03 -12.31 -30.80
CA CYS A 451 17.38 -10.98 -30.76
C CYS A 451 17.45 -10.26 -32.12
N LYS A 452 18.60 -10.32 -32.81
CA LYS A 452 18.76 -9.73 -34.15
C LYS A 452 17.82 -10.36 -35.16
N THR A 453 17.63 -11.69 -35.14
CA THR A 453 16.66 -12.35 -36.05
C THR A 453 15.23 -11.89 -35.78
N LEU A 454 14.84 -11.72 -34.51
CA LEU A 454 13.50 -11.22 -34.15
C LEU A 454 13.30 -9.76 -34.56
N LEU A 455 14.32 -8.91 -34.41
CA LEU A 455 14.25 -7.51 -34.87
C LEU A 455 14.13 -7.40 -36.38
N LEU A 456 14.78 -8.29 -37.15
CA LEU A 456 14.59 -8.37 -38.60
C LEU A 456 13.15 -8.78 -38.94
N VAL A 457 12.54 -9.72 -38.20
CA VAL A 457 11.12 -10.06 -38.36
C VAL A 457 10.24 -8.84 -38.07
N ALA A 458 10.49 -8.11 -36.98
CA ALA A 458 9.77 -6.87 -36.67
C ALA A 458 9.91 -5.82 -37.77
N GLN A 459 11.10 -5.70 -38.39
CA GLN A 459 11.34 -4.82 -39.54
C GLN A 459 10.51 -5.22 -40.76
N THR A 460 10.40 -6.53 -41.05
CA THR A 460 9.55 -7.00 -42.17
C THR A 460 8.07 -6.69 -41.92
N VAL A 461 7.58 -6.85 -40.69
CA VAL A 461 6.20 -6.51 -40.31
C VAL A 461 5.96 -5.01 -40.48
N SER A 462 6.87 -4.15 -40.00
CA SER A 462 6.80 -2.70 -40.22
C SER A 462 6.80 -2.33 -41.70
N SER A 463 7.64 -2.96 -42.52
CA SER A 463 7.74 -2.66 -43.95
C SER A 463 6.47 -3.03 -44.73
N LYS A 464 5.80 -4.13 -44.36
CA LYS A 464 4.50 -4.52 -44.93
C LYS A 464 3.41 -3.53 -44.55
N GLY A 465 3.40 -3.09 -43.29
CA GLY A 465 2.49 -2.04 -42.81
C GLY A 465 2.60 -0.72 -43.56
N VAL A 466 3.84 -0.26 -43.79
CA VAL A 466 4.10 0.96 -44.59
C VAL A 466 3.60 0.78 -46.03
N GLN A 467 3.82 -0.40 -46.65
CA GLN A 467 3.33 -0.68 -48.00
C GLN A 467 1.80 -0.66 -48.08
N GLU A 468 1.10 -1.30 -47.16
CA GLU A 468 -0.37 -1.32 -47.10
C GLU A 468 -0.95 0.11 -46.91
N ALA A 469 -0.34 0.92 -46.06
CA ALA A 469 -0.74 2.30 -45.84
C ALA A 469 -0.52 3.20 -47.06
N THR A 470 0.60 3.03 -47.77
CA THR A 470 0.84 3.76 -49.03
C THR A 470 -0.16 3.38 -50.11
N THR A 471 -0.58 2.10 -50.18
CA THR A 471 -1.61 1.66 -51.13
C THR A 471 -3.00 2.20 -50.81
N HIS A 472 -3.37 2.32 -49.53
CA HIS A 472 -4.64 2.92 -49.10
C HIS A 472 -4.67 4.45 -49.24
N GLY A 473 -3.54 5.14 -49.04
CA GLY A 473 -3.41 6.58 -49.29
C GLY A 473 -3.60 6.95 -50.77
N VAL A 474 -3.12 6.11 -51.70
CA VAL A 474 -3.29 6.30 -53.14
C VAL A 474 -4.75 6.08 -53.59
N LEU A 475 -5.47 5.17 -52.94
CA LEU A 475 -6.90 4.91 -53.22
C LEU A 475 -7.83 6.03 -52.73
N SER A 476 -7.47 6.78 -51.68
CA SER A 476 -8.27 7.92 -51.20
C SER A 476 -8.13 9.19 -52.05
N THR A 477 -7.07 9.32 -52.85
CA THR A 477 -6.83 10.49 -53.70
C THR A 477 -7.36 10.37 -55.12
N ALA A 478 -7.91 9.20 -55.50
CA ALA A 478 -8.38 8.92 -56.86
C ALA A 478 -9.90 9.15 -57.08
N GLY A 479 -10.60 9.80 -56.15
CA GLY A 479 -12.05 10.00 -56.21
C GLY A 479 -12.51 11.45 -56.03
N SER A 480 -12.02 12.37 -56.87
CA SER A 480 -12.63 13.70 -57.02
C SER A 480 -13.12 13.88 -58.45
N GLY A 481 -14.42 13.66 -58.65
CA GLY A 481 -15.06 13.74 -59.97
C GLY A 481 -16.56 13.48 -59.91
N ASN A 482 -17.32 14.53 -59.59
CA ASN A 482 -18.73 14.79 -59.96
C ASN A 482 -19.82 13.72 -59.74
N GLY A 483 -20.80 14.09 -58.90
CA GLY A 483 -22.21 14.04 -59.29
C GLY A 483 -23.17 13.13 -58.51
N VAL A 484 -24.08 13.77 -57.75
CA VAL A 484 -25.52 13.43 -57.61
C VAL A 484 -25.91 12.15 -56.82
N PHE A 485 -26.48 12.33 -55.62
CA PHE A 485 -27.46 11.41 -54.98
C PHE A 485 -28.83 11.48 -55.71
N PRO A 486 -29.80 10.52 -55.58
CA PRO A 486 -29.98 9.41 -54.62
C PRO A 486 -30.34 8.05 -55.30
N THR A 487 -30.41 6.87 -54.65
CA THR A 487 -31.54 6.31 -53.86
C THR A 487 -31.21 4.89 -53.34
N ALA A 488 -31.99 4.42 -52.36
CA ALA A 488 -31.86 3.17 -51.60
C ALA A 488 -32.09 1.87 -52.40
N ALA A 489 -31.36 0.79 -52.04
CA ALA A 489 -31.91 -0.53 -51.67
C ALA A 489 -30.82 -1.63 -51.49
N THR A 490 -30.94 -2.35 -50.36
CA THR A 490 -30.65 -3.79 -50.14
C THR A 490 -29.26 -4.41 -50.31
N ALA A 491 -28.78 -4.90 -49.15
CA ALA A 491 -28.23 -6.24 -48.88
C ALA A 491 -26.80 -6.62 -49.34
N GLY A 492 -25.98 -6.95 -48.33
CA GLY A 492 -24.87 -7.89 -48.43
C GLY A 492 -23.52 -7.26 -48.76
N GLY A 493 -22.65 -7.09 -47.76
CA GLY A 493 -21.27 -6.69 -48.02
C GLY A 493 -20.47 -6.47 -46.75
N SER A 494 -19.44 -7.29 -46.58
CA SER A 494 -18.39 -7.25 -45.56
C SER A 494 -18.06 -5.86 -45.02
N ALA A 495 -18.06 -5.75 -43.69
CA ALA A 495 -17.42 -4.65 -42.98
C ALA A 495 -15.94 -4.59 -43.39
N LEU A 496 -15.64 -3.69 -44.34
CA LEU A 496 -14.29 -3.25 -44.64
C LEU A 496 -13.72 -2.63 -43.36
N ASN A 497 -12.81 -3.37 -42.73
CA ASN A 497 -11.87 -2.86 -41.75
C ASN A 497 -11.20 -1.62 -42.35
N LYS A 498 -11.63 -0.44 -41.92
CA LYS A 498 -10.96 0.82 -42.22
C LYS A 498 -9.62 0.79 -41.50
N CYS A 499 -8.58 0.37 -42.22
CA CYS A 499 -7.19 0.62 -41.86
C CYS A 499 -6.93 2.10 -42.17
N ASN A 500 -7.31 2.99 -41.27
CA ASN A 500 -6.56 4.22 -41.15
C ASN A 500 -5.19 3.80 -40.59
N PHE A 501 -4.11 4.41 -41.02
CA PHE A 501 -2.78 4.17 -40.47
C PHE A 501 -2.03 5.42 -40.88
N THR A 502 -1.57 6.21 -39.92
CA THR A 502 -0.84 7.42 -40.28
C THR A 502 0.55 7.00 -40.77
N LEU A 503 0.94 7.52 -41.93
CA LEU A 503 2.26 7.25 -42.53
C LEU A 503 3.40 7.64 -41.57
N GLU A 504 3.15 8.61 -40.70
CA GLU A 504 4.07 9.12 -39.68
C GLU A 504 4.37 8.07 -38.60
N GLU A 505 3.36 7.51 -37.93
CA GLU A 505 3.55 6.50 -36.85
C GLU A 505 4.28 5.24 -37.34
N ALA A 506 4.03 4.86 -38.59
CA ALA A 506 4.71 3.77 -39.28
C ALA A 506 6.21 4.00 -39.44
N SER A 507 6.54 5.23 -39.84
CA SER A 507 7.89 5.66 -40.15
C SER A 507 8.71 5.83 -38.89
N GLU A 508 8.10 6.35 -37.81
CA GLU A 508 8.69 6.42 -36.47
C GLU A 508 8.99 5.04 -35.90
N PHE A 509 8.03 4.10 -35.99
CA PHE A 509 8.25 2.73 -35.52
C PHE A 509 9.38 2.05 -36.31
N ARG A 510 9.46 2.29 -37.62
CA ARG A 510 10.56 1.77 -38.45
C ARG A 510 11.92 2.37 -38.05
N GLN A 511 11.97 3.66 -37.74
CA GLN A 511 13.18 4.31 -37.23
C GLN A 511 13.61 3.70 -35.88
N PHE A 512 12.66 3.46 -34.98
CA PHE A 512 12.91 2.80 -33.70
C PHE A 512 13.48 1.38 -33.88
N VAL A 513 12.89 0.56 -34.76
CA VAL A 513 13.39 -0.78 -35.07
C VAL A 513 14.79 -0.76 -35.69
N ASN A 514 15.09 0.23 -36.54
CA ASN A 514 16.42 0.38 -37.11
C ASN A 514 17.46 0.80 -36.06
N HIS A 515 17.09 1.67 -35.12
CA HIS A 515 17.94 2.03 -33.99
C HIS A 515 18.23 0.82 -33.09
N ALA A 516 17.18 0.07 -32.75
CA ALA A 516 17.26 -1.20 -32.02
C ALA A 516 18.25 -2.20 -32.66
N LEU A 517 18.19 -2.35 -34.00
CA LEU A 517 19.09 -3.22 -34.77
C LEU A 517 20.56 -2.77 -34.70
N ASP A 518 20.83 -1.46 -34.72
CA ASP A 518 22.19 -0.92 -34.61
C ASP A 518 22.78 -1.15 -33.22
N VAL A 519 21.99 -0.94 -32.16
CA VAL A 519 22.43 -1.14 -30.76
C VAL A 519 22.78 -2.60 -30.49
N VAL A 520 21.88 -3.54 -30.84
CA VAL A 520 22.12 -4.98 -30.67
C VAL A 520 23.24 -5.46 -31.61
N GLY A 521 23.32 -4.91 -32.83
CA GLY A 521 24.35 -5.24 -33.83
C GLY A 521 25.76 -4.92 -33.35
N LYS A 522 25.97 -3.75 -32.73
CA LYS A 522 27.27 -3.33 -32.17
C LYS A 522 27.79 -4.27 -31.07
N ARG A 523 26.91 -4.85 -30.25
CA ARG A 523 27.30 -5.79 -29.18
C ARG A 523 27.46 -7.23 -29.64
N SER A 524 26.90 -7.63 -30.78
CA SER A 524 27.12 -8.98 -31.34
C SER A 524 28.52 -9.23 -31.88
N HIS A 525 29.33 -8.18 -32.04
CA HIS A 525 30.71 -8.22 -32.53
C HIS A 525 31.79 -8.15 -31.43
N HIS A 526 31.38 -8.03 -30.17
CA HIS A 526 32.22 -8.19 -28.98
C HIS A 526 31.86 -9.49 -28.26
#